data_AF-F8ADR4-F1
#
_entry.id   AF-F8ADR4-F1
#
_cell.length_a   1.000
_cell.length_b   1.000
_cell.length_c   1.000
_cell.angle_alpha   90.00
_cell.angle_beta   90.00
_cell.angle_gamma   90.00
#
_symmetry.space_group_name_H-M   'P 1'
#
loop_
_entity.id
_entity.type
_entity.pdbx_description
1 polymer ?
#
loop_
_entity_poly.entity_id
_entity_poly.type
_entity_poly.pdbx_seq_one_letter_code
_entity_poly.pdbx_strand_id
1 'polypeptide(L)'
;MQIEIEKQVVKFIPENEQEAQELNKLWQYIVACEGESFKLVPIGMFVPATSKEAMFQVEGVKVETVQATVHKKKVRYVCMECNRMEEFPEGEAPICCGQPMHAMD
;
A
#
# COMPACT_ATOMS: atom_id res chain seq x y z
N MET A 1 26.68 -6.50 0.48
CA MET A 1 26.02 -7.34 1.50
C MET A 1 26.35 -8.79 1.20
N GLN A 2 26.83 -9.52 2.21
CA GLN A 2 27.16 -10.93 2.08
C GLN A 2 25.99 -11.80 2.58
N ILE A 3 25.69 -12.88 1.85
CA ILE A 3 24.67 -13.86 2.23
C ILE A 3 25.34 -15.20 2.52
N GLU A 4 25.11 -15.74 3.71
CA GLU A 4 25.58 -17.06 4.11
C GLU A 4 24.40 -17.97 4.45
N ILE A 5 24.49 -19.25 4.08
CA ILE A 5 23.46 -20.25 4.39
C ILE A 5 24.09 -21.32 5.28
N GLU A 6 23.61 -21.41 6.52
CA GLU A 6 24.03 -22.42 7.48
C GLU A 6 22.84 -23.30 7.86
N LYS A 7 22.77 -24.50 7.27
CA LYS A 7 21.67 -25.45 7.44
C LYS A 7 20.31 -24.84 7.05
N GLN A 8 19.54 -24.41 8.05
CA GLN A 8 18.21 -23.81 7.89
C GLN A 8 18.21 -22.30 8.20
N VAL A 9 19.39 -21.71 8.43
CA VAL A 9 19.55 -20.29 8.78
C VAL A 9 20.19 -19.57 7.60
N VAL A 10 19.54 -18.50 7.14
CA VAL A 10 20.10 -17.56 6.17
C VAL A 10 20.59 -16.33 6.95
N LYS A 11 21.86 -15.97 6.77
CA LYS A 11 22.47 -14.81 7.40
C LYS A 11 22.70 -13.72 6.34
N PHE A 12 22.24 -12.52 6.64
CA PHE A 12 22.57 -11.31 5.89
C PHE A 12 23.60 -10.53 6.70
N ILE A 13 24.78 -10.36 6.15
CA ILE A 13 25.91 -9.67 6.79
C ILE A 13 26.14 -8.36 6.02
N PRO A 14 25.83 -7.20 6.61
CA PRO A 14 26.08 -5.92 5.94
C PRO A 14 27.58 -5.66 5.87
N GLU A 15 28.06 -5.16 4.73
CA GLU A 15 29.48 -4.88 4.48
C GLU A 15 29.80 -3.38 4.58
N ASN A 16 28.78 -2.53 4.69
CA ASN A 16 28.91 -1.08 4.84
C ASN A 16 27.73 -0.48 5.62
N GLU A 17 27.83 0.82 5.96
CA GLU A 17 26.83 1.53 6.78
C GLU A 17 25.46 1.64 6.09
N GLN A 18 25.43 1.80 4.77
CA GLN A 18 24.17 1.88 4.02
C GLN A 18 23.40 0.57 4.13
N GLU A 19 24.06 -0.55 3.90
CA GLU A 19 23.47 -1.89 4.00
C GLU A 19 23.01 -2.21 5.43
N ALA A 20 23.74 -1.74 6.45
CA ALA A 20 23.33 -1.88 7.84
C ALA A 20 22.02 -1.14 8.12
N GLN A 21 21.84 0.07 7.56
CA GLN A 21 20.58 0.82 7.68
C GLN A 21 19.44 0.14 6.93
N GLU A 22 19.68 -0.40 5.74
CA GLU A 22 18.69 -1.16 4.96
C GLU A 22 18.27 -2.43 5.69
N LEU A 23 19.22 -3.18 6.25
CA LEU A 23 18.94 -4.37 7.05
C LEU A 23 18.15 -4.04 8.32
N ASN A 24 18.46 -2.92 8.99
CA ASN A 24 17.69 -2.46 10.14
C ASN A 24 16.23 -2.12 9.77
N LYS A 25 16.00 -1.46 8.62
CA LYS A 25 14.63 -1.20 8.12
C LYS A 25 13.88 -2.51 7.85
N LEU A 26 14.54 -3.48 7.21
CA LEU A 26 13.95 -4.81 6.99
C LEU A 26 13.59 -5.47 8.32
N TRP A 27 14.50 -5.42 9.30
CA TRP A 27 14.29 -6.06 10.60
C TRP A 27 13.11 -5.45 11.37
N GLN A 28 13.00 -4.12 11.39
CA GLN A 28 11.86 -3.41 11.97
C GLN A 28 10.54 -3.71 11.25
N TYR A 29 10.59 -4.03 9.96
CA TYR A 29 9.41 -4.39 9.18
C TYR A 29 8.93 -5.82 9.46
N ILE A 30 9.84 -6.79 9.59
CA ILE A 30 9.49 -8.21 9.75
C ILE A 30 9.32 -8.65 11.21
N VAL A 31 9.86 -7.89 12.17
CA VAL A 31 9.72 -8.17 13.60
C VAL A 31 8.66 -7.24 14.19
N ALA A 32 7.52 -7.78 14.61
CA ALA A 32 6.54 -7.03 15.35
C ALA A 32 6.99 -6.84 16.81
N CYS A 33 6.66 -5.68 17.39
CA CYS A 33 7.04 -5.29 18.75
C CYS A 33 6.52 -6.24 19.87
N GLU A 34 5.58 -7.13 19.55
CA GLU A 34 4.90 -8.01 20.51
C GLU A 34 5.14 -9.50 20.26
N GLY A 35 6.35 -9.86 19.81
CA GLY A 35 6.81 -11.26 19.77
C GLY A 35 6.34 -12.08 18.57
N GLU A 36 5.69 -11.44 17.59
CA GLU A 36 5.34 -12.06 16.32
C GLU A 36 6.38 -11.70 15.25
N SER A 37 6.92 -12.70 14.57
CA SER A 37 7.78 -12.52 13.40
C SER A 37 6.99 -12.85 12.14
N PHE A 38 7.05 -12.00 11.14
CA PHE A 38 6.45 -12.27 9.83
C PHE A 38 7.33 -13.25 9.03
N LYS A 39 6.68 -14.10 8.21
CA LYS A 39 7.37 -15.06 7.35
C LYS A 39 7.69 -14.42 6.01
N LEU A 40 8.93 -14.57 5.55
CA LEU A 40 9.35 -14.21 4.20
C LEU A 40 9.18 -15.41 3.28
N VAL A 41 8.35 -15.25 2.24
CA VAL A 41 8.04 -16.28 1.25
C VAL A 41 8.64 -15.87 -0.09
N PRO A 42 9.55 -16.65 -0.70
CA PRO A 42 10.18 -16.27 -1.96
C PRO A 42 9.15 -16.15 -3.09
N ILE A 43 9.32 -15.14 -3.94
CA ILE A 43 8.49 -14.91 -5.13
C ILE A 43 9.30 -15.24 -6.37
N GLY A 44 8.80 -16.19 -7.17
CA GLY A 44 9.41 -16.57 -8.43
C GLY A 44 10.75 -17.28 -8.27
N MET A 45 11.62 -17.15 -9.29
CA MET A 45 12.94 -17.76 -9.33
C MET A 45 14.00 -16.69 -9.54
N PHE A 46 15.04 -16.69 -8.70
CA PHE A 46 16.23 -15.89 -8.91
C PHE A 46 17.22 -16.66 -9.80
N VAL A 47 17.53 -16.09 -10.97
CA VAL A 47 18.54 -16.64 -11.88
C VAL A 47 19.71 -15.65 -11.94
N PRO A 48 20.93 -16.05 -11.50
CA PRO A 48 22.10 -15.19 -11.61
C PRO A 48 22.29 -14.65 -13.03
N ALA A 49 22.74 -13.40 -13.17
CA ALA A 49 22.91 -12.66 -14.43
C ALA A 49 21.62 -12.28 -15.19
N THR A 50 20.48 -12.91 -14.89
CA THR A 50 19.19 -12.59 -15.53
C THR A 50 18.28 -11.79 -14.62
N SER A 51 18.15 -12.21 -13.37
CA SER A 51 17.34 -11.54 -12.35
C SER A 51 18.14 -10.42 -11.69
N LYS A 52 17.53 -9.24 -11.55
CA LYS A 52 18.15 -8.09 -10.87
C LYS A 52 18.14 -8.23 -9.35
N GLU A 53 17.12 -8.88 -8.81
CA GLU A 53 16.85 -8.95 -7.37
C GLU A 53 16.11 -10.24 -7.01
N ALA A 54 16.27 -10.69 -5.77
CA ALA A 54 15.45 -11.73 -5.18
C ALA A 54 14.29 -11.08 -4.42
N MET A 55 13.07 -11.53 -4.69
CA MET A 55 11.86 -10.95 -4.10
C MET A 55 11.24 -11.90 -3.09
N PHE A 56 10.71 -11.34 -2.00
CA PHE A 56 9.98 -12.07 -0.96
C PHE A 56 8.67 -11.37 -0.67
N GLN A 57 7.59 -12.14 -0.56
CA GLN A 57 6.33 -11.70 0.03
C GLN A 57 6.43 -11.83 1.55
N VAL A 58 5.90 -10.87 2.28
CA VAL A 58 5.82 -10.93 3.74
C VAL A 58 4.43 -11.40 4.15
N GLU A 59 4.33 -12.62 4.66
CA GLU A 59 3.07 -13.25 5.07
C GLU A 59 2.62 -12.72 6.44
N GLY A 60 1.32 -12.43 6.58
CA GLY A 60 0.71 -11.98 7.83
C GLY A 60 0.67 -10.47 8.01
N VAL A 61 1.37 -9.70 7.17
CA VAL A 61 1.22 -8.25 7.12
C VAL A 61 -0.14 -7.94 6.49
N LYS A 62 -1.04 -7.33 7.26
CA LYS A 62 -2.25 -6.70 6.71
C LYS A 62 -1.79 -5.51 5.88
N VAL A 63 -1.57 -5.74 4.60
CA VAL A 63 -1.45 -4.66 3.64
C VAL A 63 -2.84 -4.04 3.61
N GLU A 64 -3.03 -2.96 4.35
CA GLU A 64 -4.08 -2.02 4.01
C GLU A 64 -3.77 -1.65 2.57
N THR A 65 -4.55 -2.21 1.64
CA THR A 65 -4.52 -1.73 0.28
C THR A 65 -4.83 -0.27 0.43
N VAL A 66 -3.82 0.57 0.24
CA VAL A 66 -4.03 1.96 -0.12
C VAL A 66 -4.68 1.85 -1.50
N GLN A 67 -5.97 1.52 -1.53
CA GLN A 67 -6.86 2.04 -2.54
C GLN A 67 -6.53 3.52 -2.47
N ALA A 68 -5.88 4.02 -3.52
CA ALA A 68 -5.78 5.44 -3.72
C ALA A 68 -7.24 5.94 -3.71
N THR A 69 -7.75 6.28 -2.53
CA THR A 69 -8.92 7.09 -2.38
C THR A 69 -8.45 8.42 -2.91
N VAL A 70 -8.55 8.57 -4.23
CA VAL A 70 -8.67 9.87 -4.86
C VAL A 70 -9.76 10.53 -4.04
N HIS A 71 -9.38 11.44 -3.15
CA HIS A 71 -10.32 12.27 -2.42
C HIS A 71 -11.03 13.10 -3.48
N LYS A 72 -12.07 12.54 -4.11
CA LYS A 72 -12.92 13.27 -5.03
C LYS A 72 -13.51 14.40 -4.21
N LYS A 73 -13.19 15.64 -4.58
CA LYS A 73 -13.72 16.84 -3.94
C LYS A 73 -15.25 16.69 -3.89
N LYS A 74 -15.84 16.75 -2.71
CA LYS A 74 -17.30 16.74 -2.58
C LYS A 74 -17.80 18.15 -2.89
N VAL A 75 -18.79 18.26 -3.76
CA VAL A 75 -19.47 19.50 -4.14
C VAL A 75 -20.91 19.40 -3.66
N ARG A 76 -21.48 20.53 -3.24
CA ARG A 76 -22.89 20.58 -2.85
C ARG A 76 -23.73 20.77 -4.10
N TYR A 77 -24.69 19.89 -4.31
CA TYR A 77 -25.67 19.98 -5.39
C TYR A 77 -27.01 20.47 -4.84
N VAL A 78 -27.73 21.27 -5.63
CA VAL A 78 -29.08 21.75 -5.32
C VAL A 78 -30.08 21.35 -6.42
N CYS A 79 -31.27 20.94 -6.01
CA CYS A 79 -32.40 20.78 -6.91
C CYS A 79 -33.15 22.11 -6.98
N MET A 80 -33.27 22.72 -8.17
CA MET A 80 -33.96 24.01 -8.31
C MET A 80 -35.49 23.90 -8.21
N GLU A 81 -36.04 22.68 -8.28
CA GLU A 81 -37.48 22.42 -8.20
C GLU A 81 -37.97 22.25 -6.76
N CYS A 82 -37.26 21.47 -5.94
CA CYS A 82 -37.64 21.18 -4.55
C CYS A 82 -36.70 21.78 -3.50
N ASN A 83 -35.65 22.50 -3.94
CA ASN A 83 -34.61 23.10 -3.10
C ASN A 83 -33.85 22.10 -2.19
N ARG A 84 -33.93 20.79 -2.48
CA ARG A 84 -33.14 19.76 -1.81
C ARG A 84 -31.66 19.95 -2.12
N MET A 85 -30.81 19.82 -1.10
CA MET A 85 -29.36 19.93 -1.24
C MET A 85 -28.66 18.68 -0.73
N GLU A 86 -27.67 18.19 -1.48
CA GLU A 86 -26.89 16.99 -1.12
C GLU A 86 -25.42 17.15 -1.53
N GLU A 87 -24.51 16.44 -0.87
CA GLU A 87 -23.08 16.47 -1.18
C GLU A 87 -22.68 15.22 -1.96
N PHE A 88 -22.18 15.40 -3.17
CA PHE A 88 -21.74 14.32 -4.07
C PHE A 88 -20.33 14.61 -4.61
N PRO A 89 -19.60 13.59 -5.08
CA PRO A 89 -18.33 13.80 -5.77
C PRO A 89 -18.47 14.76 -6.96
N GLU A 90 -17.50 15.64 -7.14
CA GLU A 90 -17.43 16.56 -8.28
C GLU A 90 -17.56 15.79 -9.61
N GLY A 91 -18.53 16.19 -10.43
CA GLY A 91 -18.83 15.57 -11.72
C GLY A 91 -19.89 14.46 -11.68
N GLU A 92 -20.31 14.00 -10.48
CA GLU A 92 -21.34 12.98 -10.31
C GLU A 92 -22.64 13.61 -9.79
N ALA A 93 -23.31 14.42 -10.63
CA ALA A 93 -24.53 15.12 -10.26
C ALA A 93 -25.69 14.12 -9.97
N PRO A 94 -26.26 14.13 -8.75
CA PRO A 94 -27.41 13.27 -8.43
C PRO A 94 -28.68 13.75 -9.15
N ILE A 95 -29.63 12.83 -9.36
CA ILE A 95 -30.93 13.13 -9.99
C ILE A 95 -31.96 13.40 -8.89
N CYS A 96 -32.64 14.53 -8.97
CA CYS A 96 -33.75 14.90 -8.09
C CYS A 96 -34.87 15.55 -8.90
N CYS A 97 -36.13 15.25 -8.58
CA CYS A 97 -37.30 15.71 -9.34
C CYS A 97 -37.25 15.36 -10.85
N GLY A 98 -36.53 14.30 -11.21
CA GLY A 98 -36.40 13.84 -12.60
C GLY A 98 -35.36 14.61 -13.44
N GLN A 99 -34.57 15.50 -12.84
CA GLN A 99 -33.49 16.24 -13.52
C GLN A 99 -32.18 16.15 -12.72
N PRO A 100 -31.01 16.28 -13.37
CA PRO A 100 -29.73 16.41 -12.67
C PRO A 100 -29.72 17.67 -11.78
N MET A 101 -29.23 17.51 -10.55
CA MET A 101 -29.06 18.63 -9.63
C MET A 101 -27.90 19.54 -10.07
N HIS A 102 -27.93 20.81 -9.64
CA HIS A 102 -26.96 21.84 -10.04
C HIS A 102 -25.86 21.96 -8.99
N ALA A 103 -24.59 21.98 -9.42
CA ALA A 103 -23.47 22.21 -8.52
C ALA A 103 -23.48 23.64 -7.98
N MET A 104 -23.27 23.78 -6.67
CA MET A 104 -22.95 25.01 -5.99
C MET A 104 -21.44 24.97 -5.70
N ASP A 105 -20.68 25.84 -6.35
CA ASP A 105 -19.20 25.91 -6.28
C ASP A 105 -18.61 25.85 -4.86
#